data_AF-A0A3L7XLP8-F1
#
_entry.id   AF-A0A3L7XLP8-F1
#
_cell.length_a   1.000
_cell.length_b   1.000
_cell.length_c   1.000
_cell.angle_alpha   90.00
_cell.angle_beta   90.00
_cell.angle_gamma   90.00
#
_symmetry.space_group_name_H-M   'P 1'
#
loop_
_entity.id
_entity.type
_entity.pdbx_description
1 polymer ?
#
loop_
_entity_poly.entity_id
_entity_poly.type
_entity_poly.pdbx_seq_one_letter_code
_entity_poly.pdbx_strand_id
1 'polypeptide(L)'
;MKLTVAMKLYGGFAIILGLLLGVALIGATRLRQSAATAEQELFRHSMLPMQYALKTSLSERDASFNEKRALLKGNLFGDRADRIRQSRESMTQADNWAKKYAAKQLSTGQRQTWDFVQRAMQQVHADRARVLDLLQAGQEDEAGQLSASVTTQLDVLAFQMNQAVDQQTIDGEQASANILDGAQTAQQTMQQTMQQTMQQTMIVLALIATLLGGALAFWLARSIATGVNRMKIAAQGIAHGDLAQNVEVRSHDEIGEMADSFREIIAYLATAAETAEQIAAGDLTVRVEPKSDRDTLGNSFALMVRTLHATMTETRTAVITLAEAKDQFALQQVNSGAAQQATAIEESSAVSDRVAASAQQMATGAALAAERARATRRTRRRRARRASPRPSRASIASSARWTPPVTRSASWAHAPRRSATSWRRSTTSPRRRTSSR
;
A
#
# COMPACT_ATOMS: atom_id res chain seq x y z
N MET A 1 0.18 1.28 21.16
CA MET A 1 0.99 0.40 20.28
C MET A 1 0.66 0.74 18.84
N LYS A 2 1.62 0.70 17.91
CA LYS A 2 1.30 0.71 16.47
C LYS A 2 0.65 -0.63 16.10
N LEU A 3 -0.28 -0.62 15.15
CA LEU A 3 -1.06 -1.80 14.76
C LEU A 3 -0.58 -2.25 13.39
N THR A 4 0.40 -3.16 13.37
CA THR A 4 1.06 -3.59 12.13
C THR A 4 0.08 -4.20 11.13
N VAL A 5 0.39 -4.14 9.83
CA VAL A 5 -0.36 -4.80 8.76
C VAL A 5 -0.50 -6.29 9.07
N ALA A 6 0.58 -6.93 9.53
CA ALA A 6 0.55 -8.31 9.98
C ALA A 6 -0.43 -8.53 11.15
N MET A 7 -0.41 -7.68 12.19
CA MET A 7 -1.32 -7.83 13.34
C MET A 7 -2.79 -7.53 12.97
N LYS A 8 -3.04 -6.62 12.02
CA LYS A 8 -4.38 -6.41 11.43
C LYS A 8 -4.86 -7.66 10.67
N LEU A 9 -3.97 -8.29 9.90
CA LEU A 9 -4.29 -9.50 9.12
C LEU A 9 -4.56 -10.70 10.03
N TYR A 10 -3.65 -11.00 10.97
CA TYR A 10 -3.82 -12.08 11.96
C TYR A 10 -5.03 -11.83 12.87
N GLY A 11 -5.26 -10.59 13.30
CA GLY A 11 -6.46 -10.22 14.06
C GLY A 11 -7.74 -10.46 13.26
N GLY A 12 -7.76 -10.10 11.97
CA GLY A 12 -8.89 -10.38 11.07
C GLY A 12 -9.17 -11.87 10.92
N PHE A 13 -8.14 -12.68 10.66
CA PHE A 13 -8.29 -14.15 10.59
C PHE A 13 -8.71 -14.76 11.94
N ALA A 14 -8.17 -14.28 13.07
CA ALA A 14 -8.56 -14.75 14.41
C ALA A 14 -10.03 -14.44 14.73
N ILE A 15 -10.55 -13.28 14.31
CA ILE A 15 -11.98 -12.94 14.45
C ILE A 15 -12.84 -13.88 13.60
N ILE A 16 -12.46 -14.14 12.34
CA ILE A 16 -13.21 -15.05 11.45
C ILE A 16 -13.20 -16.49 11.98
N LEU A 17 -12.04 -16.99 12.43
CA LEU A 17 -11.92 -18.31 13.06
C LEU A 17 -12.71 -18.39 14.37
N GLY A 18 -12.71 -17.33 15.19
CA GLY A 18 -13.50 -17.23 16.41
C GLY A 18 -15.01 -17.26 16.15
N LEU A 19 -15.48 -16.58 15.11
CA LEU A 19 -16.88 -16.65 14.68
C LEU A 19 -17.26 -18.06 14.22
N LEU A 20 -16.46 -18.68 13.36
CA LEU A 20 -16.69 -20.05 12.87
C LEU A 20 -16.72 -21.08 14.02
N LEU A 21 -15.76 -20.98 14.94
CA LEU A 21 -15.66 -21.85 16.11
C LEU A 21 -16.80 -21.60 17.11
N GLY A 22 -17.25 -20.36 17.26
CA GLY A 22 -18.45 -20.00 18.02
C GLY A 22 -19.73 -20.63 17.45
N VAL A 23 -19.95 -20.54 16.13
CA VAL A 23 -21.09 -21.19 15.45
C VAL A 23 -21.03 -22.71 15.64
N ALA A 24 -19.84 -23.32 15.49
CA ALA A 24 -19.65 -24.75 15.70
C ALA A 24 -19.94 -25.19 17.16
N LEU A 25 -19.50 -24.42 18.16
CA LEU A 25 -19.82 -24.68 19.57
C LEU A 25 -21.31 -24.55 19.88
N ILE A 26 -22.00 -23.55 19.32
CA ILE A 26 -23.46 -23.38 19.48
C ILE A 26 -24.19 -24.56 18.81
N GLY A 27 -23.75 -25.00 17.62
CA GLY A 27 -24.29 -26.20 16.97
C GLY A 27 -24.12 -27.47 17.82
N ALA A 28 -22.91 -27.73 18.30
CA ALA A 28 -22.59 -28.91 19.11
C ALA A 28 -23.34 -28.94 20.45
N THR A 29 -23.48 -27.79 21.13
CA THR A 29 -24.21 -27.69 22.40
C THR A 29 -25.72 -27.85 22.22
N ARG A 30 -26.32 -27.23 21.20
CA ARG A 30 -27.74 -27.43 20.85
C ARG A 30 -28.06 -28.87 20.49
N LEU A 31 -27.21 -29.54 19.70
CA LEU A 31 -27.38 -30.94 19.34
C LEU A 31 -27.33 -31.87 20.57
N ARG A 32 -26.37 -31.65 21.48
CA ARG A 32 -26.27 -32.40 22.75
C ARG A 32 -27.49 -32.22 23.65
N GLN A 33 -28.02 -31.00 23.75
CA GLN A 33 -29.25 -30.73 24.51
C GLN A 33 -30.45 -31.50 23.93
N SER A 34 -30.60 -31.50 22.59
CA SER A 34 -31.68 -32.23 21.92
C SER A 34 -31.67 -33.75 22.17
N ALA A 35 -30.47 -34.35 22.30
CA ALA A 35 -30.33 -35.77 22.62
C ALA A 35 -30.73 -36.06 24.08
N ALA A 36 -30.21 -35.27 25.03
CA ALA A 36 -30.43 -35.48 26.46
C ALA A 36 -31.92 -35.36 26.86
N THR A 37 -32.68 -34.44 26.25
CA THR A 37 -34.11 -34.29 26.55
C THR A 37 -34.93 -35.52 26.14
N ALA A 38 -34.63 -36.14 25.00
CA ALA A 38 -35.36 -37.32 24.53
C ALA A 38 -35.12 -38.57 25.41
N GLU A 39 -33.88 -38.76 25.86
CA GLU A 39 -33.49 -39.86 26.76
C GLU A 39 -34.13 -39.70 28.16
N GLN A 40 -34.16 -38.48 28.68
CA GLN A 40 -34.67 -38.19 30.02
C GLN A 40 -36.18 -38.40 30.16
N GLU A 41 -36.96 -38.10 29.11
CA GLU A 41 -38.40 -38.37 29.05
C GLU A 41 -38.70 -39.88 29.03
N LEU A 42 -38.13 -40.61 28.06
CA LEU A 42 -38.35 -42.05 27.90
C LEU A 42 -38.01 -42.86 29.16
N PHE A 43 -36.91 -42.49 29.84
CA PHE A 43 -36.52 -43.16 31.08
C PHE A 43 -37.47 -42.87 32.25
N ARG A 44 -37.94 -41.62 32.39
CA ARG A 44 -38.76 -41.19 33.53
C ARG A 44 -40.23 -41.56 33.40
N HIS A 45 -40.82 -41.38 32.22
CA HIS A 45 -42.25 -41.59 32.00
C HIS A 45 -42.59 -43.04 31.64
N SER A 46 -41.73 -43.75 30.91
CA SER A 46 -42.03 -45.12 30.43
C SER A 46 -41.26 -46.21 31.19
N MET A 47 -39.93 -46.12 31.29
CA MET A 47 -39.12 -47.25 31.80
C MET A 47 -39.25 -47.45 33.32
N LEU A 48 -39.22 -46.37 34.11
CA LEU A 48 -39.24 -46.46 35.58
C LEU A 48 -40.55 -47.04 36.16
N PRO A 49 -41.76 -46.63 35.73
CA PRO A 49 -43.01 -47.24 36.21
C PRO A 49 -43.08 -48.73 35.87
N MET A 50 -42.72 -49.12 34.64
CA MET A 50 -42.77 -50.53 34.22
C MET A 50 -41.85 -51.43 35.05
N GLN A 51 -40.66 -50.93 35.46
CA GLN A 51 -39.78 -51.67 36.36
C GLN A 51 -40.42 -51.93 37.74
N TYR A 52 -41.17 -50.97 38.28
CA TYR A 52 -41.80 -51.12 39.60
C TYR A 52 -43.04 -52.00 39.56
N ALA A 53 -43.84 -51.94 38.49
CA ALA A 53 -44.94 -52.88 38.25
C ALA A 53 -44.42 -54.33 38.15
N LEU A 54 -43.36 -54.55 37.36
CA LEU A 54 -42.72 -55.88 37.24
C LEU A 54 -42.21 -56.41 38.58
N LYS A 55 -41.50 -55.58 39.36
CA LYS A 55 -41.00 -55.98 40.69
C LYS A 55 -42.13 -56.30 41.68
N THR A 56 -43.24 -55.55 41.63
CA THR A 56 -44.44 -55.84 42.43
C THR A 56 -45.02 -57.22 42.06
N SER A 57 -45.21 -57.49 40.77
CA SER A 57 -45.76 -58.77 40.26
C SER A 57 -44.86 -59.98 40.55
N LEU A 58 -43.53 -59.80 40.53
CA LEU A 58 -42.58 -60.85 40.93
C LEU A 58 -42.69 -61.15 42.43
N SER A 59 -42.69 -60.11 43.29
CA SER A 59 -42.85 -60.29 44.73
C SER A 59 -44.19 -60.93 45.13
N GLU A 60 -45.29 -60.62 44.43
CA GLU A 60 -46.57 -61.33 44.61
C GLU A 60 -46.49 -62.82 44.28
N ARG A 61 -45.82 -63.16 43.17
CA ARG A 61 -45.61 -64.55 42.77
C ARG A 61 -44.76 -65.30 43.79
N ASP A 62 -43.68 -64.70 44.29
CA ASP A 62 -42.86 -65.29 45.35
C ASP A 62 -43.62 -65.46 46.66
N ALA A 63 -44.51 -64.52 47.02
CA ALA A 63 -45.39 -64.64 48.17
C ALA A 63 -46.33 -65.86 48.04
N SER A 64 -47.03 -65.99 46.91
CA SER A 64 -47.95 -67.11 46.67
C SER A 64 -47.24 -68.45 46.48
N PHE A 65 -46.04 -68.49 45.87
CA PHE A 65 -45.26 -69.72 45.77
C PHE A 65 -44.77 -70.22 47.13
N ASN A 66 -44.40 -69.33 48.05
CA ASN A 66 -43.99 -69.73 49.39
C ASN A 66 -45.18 -70.12 50.28
N GLU A 67 -46.33 -69.44 50.16
CA GLU A 67 -47.61 -69.85 50.74
C GLU A 67 -47.99 -71.28 50.29
N LYS A 68 -48.02 -71.53 48.98
CA LYS A 68 -48.39 -72.82 48.39
C LYS A 68 -47.38 -73.93 48.69
N ARG A 69 -46.11 -73.60 48.93
CA ARG A 69 -45.10 -74.56 49.46
C ARG A 69 -45.29 -74.87 50.94
N ALA A 70 -45.69 -73.89 51.76
CA ALA A 70 -45.95 -74.10 53.18
C ALA A 70 -47.15 -75.01 53.45
N LEU A 71 -48.15 -75.01 52.56
CA LEU A 71 -49.32 -75.90 52.58
C LEU A 71 -49.01 -77.38 52.30
N LEU A 72 -47.87 -77.69 51.67
CA LEU A 72 -47.53 -79.07 51.33
C LEU A 72 -47.06 -79.85 52.57
N LYS A 73 -47.39 -81.14 52.62
CA LYS A 73 -47.03 -82.04 53.72
C LYS A 73 -45.61 -82.60 53.51
N GLY A 74 -44.81 -82.56 54.57
CA GLY A 74 -43.41 -83.00 54.56
C GLY A 74 -42.41 -81.94 54.07
N ASN A 75 -41.12 -82.16 54.34
CA ASN A 75 -40.04 -81.18 54.17
C ASN A 75 -39.56 -81.02 52.70
N LEU A 76 -40.43 -81.26 51.70
CA LEU A 76 -40.07 -81.33 50.28
C LEU A 76 -39.48 -80.02 49.72
N PHE A 77 -39.78 -78.88 50.36
CA PHE A 77 -39.33 -77.56 49.93
C PHE A 77 -38.57 -76.80 51.03
N GLY A 78 -38.01 -77.51 52.01
CA GLY A 78 -37.44 -76.91 53.21
C GLY A 78 -38.52 -76.48 54.22
N ASP A 79 -38.07 -75.93 55.35
CA ASP A 79 -38.90 -75.71 56.53
C ASP A 79 -40.14 -74.82 56.26
N ARG A 80 -41.27 -75.21 56.86
CA ARG A 80 -42.53 -74.46 56.80
C ARG A 80 -42.39 -73.08 57.44
N ALA A 81 -41.65 -72.93 58.55
CA ALA A 81 -41.49 -71.61 59.17
C ALA A 81 -40.64 -70.67 58.30
N ASP A 82 -39.60 -71.18 57.63
CA ASP A 82 -38.89 -70.45 56.57
C ASP A 82 -39.81 -70.03 55.41
N ARG A 83 -40.70 -70.92 54.94
CA ARG A 83 -41.65 -70.60 53.86
C ARG A 83 -42.69 -69.56 54.30
N ILE A 84 -43.21 -69.65 55.51
CA ILE A 84 -44.12 -68.64 56.09
C ILE A 84 -43.43 -67.28 56.17
N ARG A 85 -42.17 -67.23 56.65
CA ARG A 85 -41.39 -66.00 56.73
C ARG A 85 -41.14 -65.41 55.33
N GLN A 86 -40.66 -66.20 54.38
CA GLN A 86 -40.38 -65.75 53.01
C GLN A 86 -41.64 -65.26 52.28
N SER A 87 -42.82 -65.83 52.58
CA SER A 87 -44.09 -65.35 52.04
C SER A 87 -44.41 -63.93 52.56
N ARG A 88 -44.34 -63.70 53.89
CA ARG A 88 -44.55 -62.36 54.48
C ARG A 88 -43.48 -61.33 54.05
N GLU A 89 -42.22 -61.74 53.90
CA GLU A 89 -41.14 -60.91 53.35
C GLU A 89 -41.42 -60.50 51.90
N SER A 90 -41.93 -61.42 51.08
CA SER A 90 -42.29 -61.15 49.67
C SER A 90 -43.51 -60.24 49.55
N MET A 91 -44.55 -60.43 50.38
CA MET A 91 -45.68 -59.50 50.50
C MET A 91 -45.20 -58.08 50.83
N THR A 92 -44.33 -57.96 51.84
CA THR A 92 -43.75 -56.66 52.25
C THR A 92 -42.93 -56.01 51.13
N GLN A 93 -42.27 -56.80 50.28
CA GLN A 93 -41.58 -56.29 49.09
C GLN A 93 -42.57 -55.84 48.00
N ALA A 94 -43.64 -56.59 47.75
CA ALA A 94 -44.69 -56.20 46.80
C ALA A 94 -45.29 -54.83 47.19
N ASP A 95 -45.71 -54.66 48.45
CA ASP A 95 -46.21 -53.39 48.99
C ASP A 95 -45.21 -52.23 48.80
N ASN A 96 -43.91 -52.49 48.94
CA ASN A 96 -42.86 -51.48 48.82
C ASN A 96 -42.48 -51.14 47.37
N TRP A 97 -42.71 -52.04 46.41
CA TRP A 97 -42.61 -51.72 44.97
C TRP A 97 -43.90 -51.05 44.45
N ALA A 98 -45.06 -51.48 44.94
CA ALA A 98 -46.36 -50.89 44.68
C ALA A 98 -46.41 -49.40 45.06
N LYS A 99 -45.96 -49.04 46.28
CA LYS A 99 -45.85 -47.63 46.71
C LYS A 99 -44.94 -46.79 45.81
N LYS A 100 -43.87 -47.37 45.26
CA LYS A 100 -42.94 -46.68 44.33
C LYS A 100 -43.54 -46.50 42.93
N TYR A 101 -44.43 -47.39 42.50
CA TYR A 101 -45.24 -47.25 41.29
C TYR A 101 -46.31 -46.15 41.45
N ALA A 102 -47.10 -46.22 42.53
CA ALA A 102 -48.14 -45.24 42.85
C ALA A 102 -47.61 -43.79 42.95
N ALA A 103 -46.36 -43.62 43.39
CA ALA A 103 -45.66 -42.34 43.48
C ALA A 103 -45.17 -41.77 42.12
N LYS A 104 -45.73 -42.21 40.98
CA LYS A 104 -45.41 -41.72 39.63
C LYS A 104 -46.57 -40.95 39.00
N GLN A 105 -46.27 -40.19 37.96
CA GLN A 105 -47.28 -39.52 37.14
C GLN A 105 -48.00 -40.54 36.24
N LEU A 106 -48.95 -41.25 36.84
CA LEU A 106 -49.90 -42.12 36.16
C LEU A 106 -50.97 -41.27 35.46
N SER A 107 -51.39 -41.70 34.26
CA SER A 107 -52.55 -41.13 33.57
C SER A 107 -53.86 -41.42 34.32
N THR A 108 -54.95 -40.73 33.99
CA THR A 108 -56.26 -40.93 34.64
C THR A 108 -56.71 -42.39 34.56
N GLY A 109 -56.58 -43.02 33.39
CA GLY A 109 -56.90 -44.43 33.19
C GLY A 109 -55.97 -45.36 33.98
N GLN A 110 -54.65 -45.14 33.92
CA GLN A 110 -53.67 -45.93 34.68
C GLN A 110 -53.91 -45.85 36.19
N ARG A 111 -54.33 -44.69 36.71
CA ARG A 111 -54.67 -44.52 38.13
C ARG A 111 -55.92 -45.31 38.50
N GLN A 112 -56.95 -45.32 37.67
CA GLN A 112 -58.15 -46.15 37.91
C GLN A 112 -57.82 -47.65 37.93
N THR A 113 -57.01 -48.13 36.98
CA THR A 113 -56.53 -49.52 36.97
C THR A 113 -55.70 -49.83 38.22
N TRP A 114 -54.80 -48.91 38.60
CA TRP A 114 -53.98 -49.05 39.80
C TRP A 114 -54.82 -49.11 41.08
N ASP A 115 -55.82 -48.25 41.23
CA ASP A 115 -56.70 -48.21 42.40
C ASP A 115 -57.55 -49.49 42.52
N PHE A 116 -57.82 -50.20 41.41
CA PHE A 116 -58.38 -51.56 41.45
C PHE A 116 -57.33 -52.59 41.89
N VAL A 117 -56.17 -52.64 41.24
CA VAL A 117 -55.07 -53.58 41.54
C VAL A 117 -54.63 -53.47 42.99
N GLN A 118 -54.45 -52.26 43.52
CA GLN A 118 -54.01 -52.03 44.90
C GLN A 118 -55.01 -52.56 45.93
N ARG A 119 -56.33 -52.44 45.68
CA ARG A 119 -57.37 -53.01 46.57
C ARG A 119 -57.41 -54.53 46.49
N ALA A 120 -57.29 -55.11 45.30
CA ALA A 120 -57.18 -56.55 45.11
C ALA A 120 -55.95 -57.13 45.83
N MET A 121 -54.78 -56.49 45.66
CA MET A 121 -53.52 -56.86 46.31
C MET A 121 -53.62 -56.79 47.84
N GLN A 122 -54.25 -55.74 48.39
CA GLN A 122 -54.51 -55.59 49.83
C GLN A 122 -55.42 -56.71 50.39
N GLN A 123 -56.48 -57.09 49.68
CA GLN A 123 -57.35 -58.20 50.09
C GLN A 123 -56.59 -59.53 50.07
N VAL A 124 -55.87 -59.80 48.99
CA VAL A 124 -55.03 -61.00 48.83
C VAL A 124 -53.94 -61.07 49.90
N HIS A 125 -53.34 -59.94 50.29
CA HIS A 125 -52.41 -59.87 51.42
C HIS A 125 -53.08 -60.17 52.77
N ALA A 126 -54.29 -59.66 53.01
CA ALA A 126 -55.02 -59.91 54.26
C ALA A 126 -55.40 -61.40 54.41
N ASP A 127 -55.88 -62.04 53.34
CA ASP A 127 -56.27 -63.44 53.39
C ASP A 127 -55.08 -64.39 53.32
N ARG A 128 -54.01 -64.06 52.57
CA ARG A 128 -52.74 -64.79 52.63
C ARG A 128 -52.13 -64.74 54.05
N ALA A 129 -52.19 -63.59 54.73
CA ALA A 129 -51.73 -63.51 56.13
C ALA A 129 -52.49 -64.50 57.02
N ARG A 130 -53.82 -64.59 56.89
CA ARG A 130 -54.65 -65.57 57.62
C ARG A 130 -54.30 -67.02 57.30
N VAL A 131 -54.03 -67.36 56.03
CA VAL A 131 -53.53 -68.70 55.64
C VAL A 131 -52.22 -69.02 56.36
N LEU A 132 -51.28 -68.06 56.39
CA LEU A 132 -49.99 -68.22 57.04
C LEU A 132 -50.10 -68.31 58.58
N ASP A 133 -51.05 -67.60 59.19
CA ASP A 133 -51.36 -67.69 60.62
C ASP A 133 -51.97 -69.06 60.98
N LEU A 134 -52.93 -69.57 60.18
CA LEU A 134 -53.51 -70.92 60.36
C LEU A 134 -52.46 -72.03 60.19
N LEU A 135 -51.55 -71.91 59.22
CA LEU A 135 -50.41 -72.82 59.06
C LEU A 135 -49.44 -72.80 60.25
N GLN A 136 -49.28 -71.63 60.87
CA GLN A 136 -48.45 -71.46 62.07
C GLN A 136 -49.14 -71.99 63.33
N ALA A 137 -50.48 -72.01 63.36
CA ALA A 137 -51.30 -72.66 64.38
C ALA A 137 -51.48 -74.17 64.17
N GLY A 138 -51.08 -74.71 63.01
CA GLY A 138 -51.21 -76.13 62.66
C GLY A 138 -52.57 -76.53 62.06
N GLN A 139 -53.46 -75.58 61.78
CA GLN A 139 -54.79 -75.79 61.20
C GLN A 139 -54.71 -75.96 59.67
N GLU A 140 -54.03 -77.03 59.23
CA GLU A 140 -53.69 -77.26 57.81
C GLU A 140 -54.90 -77.33 56.88
N ASP A 141 -55.98 -78.00 57.29
CA ASP A 141 -57.16 -78.20 56.44
C ASP A 141 -57.98 -76.90 56.28
N GLU A 142 -58.05 -76.06 57.31
CA GLU A 142 -58.64 -74.72 57.26
C GLU A 142 -57.78 -73.78 56.41
N ALA A 143 -56.45 -73.81 56.58
CA ALA A 143 -55.52 -73.05 55.76
C ALA A 143 -55.61 -73.44 54.27
N GLY A 144 -55.78 -74.72 53.97
CA GLY A 144 -55.99 -75.25 52.62
C GLY A 144 -57.30 -74.77 51.99
N GLN A 145 -58.41 -74.83 52.74
CA GLN A 145 -59.69 -74.30 52.27
C GLN A 145 -59.64 -72.79 52.03
N LEU A 146 -59.00 -72.03 52.93
CA LEU A 146 -58.85 -70.58 52.78
C LEU A 146 -57.97 -70.25 51.56
N SER A 147 -56.78 -70.87 51.41
CA SER A 147 -55.90 -70.64 50.25
C SER A 147 -56.52 -71.07 48.92
N ALA A 148 -57.36 -72.12 48.91
CA ALA A 148 -58.17 -72.47 47.76
C ALA A 148 -59.16 -71.36 47.42
N SER A 149 -59.90 -70.83 48.41
CA SER A 149 -60.83 -69.71 48.19
C SER A 149 -60.13 -68.41 47.73
N VAL A 150 -58.93 -68.12 48.26
CA VAL A 150 -58.07 -67.01 47.82
C VAL A 150 -57.59 -67.22 46.39
N THR A 151 -57.26 -68.46 46.00
CA THR A 151 -56.91 -68.80 44.62
C THR A 151 -58.11 -68.58 43.69
N THR A 152 -59.32 -69.04 44.05
CA THR A 152 -60.53 -68.79 43.25
C THR A 152 -60.90 -67.31 43.17
N GLN A 153 -60.73 -66.55 44.26
CA GLN A 153 -60.90 -65.09 44.22
C GLN A 153 -59.84 -64.43 43.32
N LEU A 154 -58.58 -64.88 43.36
CA LEU A 154 -57.52 -64.43 42.46
C LEU A 154 -57.84 -64.75 41.00
N ASP A 155 -58.41 -65.91 40.69
CA ASP A 155 -58.80 -66.28 39.32
C ASP A 155 -59.97 -65.40 38.82
N VAL A 156 -60.96 -65.11 39.67
CA VAL A 156 -62.06 -64.18 39.35
C VAL A 156 -61.56 -62.74 39.22
N LEU A 157 -60.66 -62.30 40.10
CA LEU A 157 -60.00 -60.98 40.02
C LEU A 157 -59.11 -60.89 38.77
N ALA A 158 -58.39 -61.95 38.40
CA ALA A 158 -57.60 -62.00 37.19
C ALA A 158 -58.49 -62.02 35.93
N PHE A 159 -59.65 -62.69 35.95
CA PHE A 159 -60.62 -62.61 34.87
C PHE A 159 -61.22 -61.19 34.74
N GLN A 160 -61.66 -60.58 35.84
CA GLN A 160 -62.14 -59.20 35.85
C GLN A 160 -61.05 -58.20 35.44
N MET A 161 -59.81 -58.42 35.86
CA MET A 161 -58.66 -57.59 35.50
C MET A 161 -58.26 -57.77 34.04
N ASN A 162 -58.28 -59.00 33.51
CA ASN A 162 -58.07 -59.24 32.08
C ASN A 162 -59.21 -58.64 31.26
N GLN A 163 -60.46 -58.76 31.68
CA GLN A 163 -61.61 -58.14 30.99
C GLN A 163 -61.56 -56.60 31.05
N ALA A 164 -61.20 -56.03 32.21
CA ALA A 164 -61.01 -54.60 32.36
C ALA A 164 -59.80 -54.10 31.56
N VAL A 165 -58.71 -54.88 31.52
CA VAL A 165 -57.55 -54.61 30.67
C VAL A 165 -57.92 -54.74 29.20
N ASP A 166 -58.66 -55.76 28.76
CA ASP A 166 -59.08 -55.96 27.36
C ASP A 166 -60.00 -54.82 26.92
N GLN A 167 -60.99 -54.43 27.73
CA GLN A 167 -61.81 -53.25 27.47
C GLN A 167 -60.94 -51.98 27.41
N GLN A 168 -60.04 -51.81 28.39
CA GLN A 168 -59.02 -50.75 28.44
C GLN A 168 -57.83 -51.00 27.49
N THR A 169 -57.93 -51.97 26.58
CA THR A 169 -56.99 -52.30 25.49
C THR A 169 -57.72 -52.26 24.16
N ILE A 170 -59.06 -52.18 24.12
CA ILE A 170 -59.82 -51.76 22.93
C ILE A 170 -60.02 -50.24 23.00
N ASP A 171 -60.65 -49.74 24.06
CA ASP A 171 -60.73 -48.31 24.35
C ASP A 171 -59.34 -47.73 24.60
N GLY A 172 -58.38 -48.56 25.04
CA GLY A 172 -56.99 -48.19 25.20
C GLY A 172 -56.04 -48.63 24.09
N GLU A 173 -56.41 -49.44 23.09
CA GLU A 173 -55.73 -49.40 21.80
C GLU A 173 -56.18 -48.16 21.04
N GLN A 174 -57.45 -47.77 21.12
CA GLN A 174 -57.89 -46.51 20.50
C GLN A 174 -57.37 -45.29 21.26
N ALA A 175 -57.41 -45.26 22.59
CA ALA A 175 -56.80 -44.17 23.35
C ALA A 175 -55.28 -44.23 23.33
N SER A 176 -54.63 -45.40 23.39
CA SER A 176 -53.17 -45.46 23.20
C SER A 176 -52.77 -45.22 21.76
N ALA A 177 -53.57 -45.54 20.73
CA ALA A 177 -53.29 -45.12 19.36
C ALA A 177 -53.48 -43.61 19.21
N ASN A 178 -54.54 -43.02 19.75
CA ASN A 178 -54.72 -41.56 19.74
C ASN A 178 -53.70 -40.82 20.63
N ILE A 179 -53.13 -41.47 21.65
CA ILE A 179 -52.03 -40.95 22.48
C ILE A 179 -50.66 -41.32 21.89
N LEU A 180 -50.53 -42.35 21.05
CA LEU A 180 -49.29 -42.71 20.34
C LEU A 180 -49.19 -41.92 19.04
N ASP A 181 -50.22 -41.79 18.22
CA ASP A 181 -50.31 -40.77 17.16
C ASP A 181 -50.28 -39.37 17.79
N GLY A 182 -50.97 -39.13 18.90
CA GLY A 182 -50.92 -37.84 19.59
C GLY A 182 -49.52 -37.48 20.09
N ALA A 183 -48.81 -38.42 20.70
CA ALA A 183 -47.44 -38.22 21.19
C ALA A 183 -46.40 -38.36 20.07
N GLN A 184 -46.61 -39.17 19.04
CA GLN A 184 -45.72 -39.28 17.88
C GLN A 184 -45.89 -38.08 16.96
N THR A 185 -47.10 -37.55 16.73
CA THR A 185 -47.28 -36.27 16.03
C THR A 185 -46.78 -35.12 16.90
N ALA A 186 -47.05 -35.09 18.21
CA ALA A 186 -46.43 -34.08 19.08
C ALA A 186 -44.89 -34.18 19.07
N GLN A 187 -44.31 -35.39 19.10
CA GLN A 187 -42.86 -35.62 19.07
C GLN A 187 -42.27 -35.38 17.69
N GLN A 188 -42.95 -35.72 16.59
CA GLN A 188 -42.55 -35.44 15.21
C GLN A 188 -42.67 -33.95 14.90
N THR A 189 -43.76 -33.28 15.27
CA THR A 189 -43.92 -31.83 15.17
C THR A 189 -42.89 -31.12 16.06
N MET A 190 -42.65 -31.58 17.29
CA MET A 190 -41.61 -31.01 18.15
C MET A 190 -40.19 -31.27 17.59
N GLN A 191 -39.91 -32.44 17.01
CA GLN A 191 -38.66 -32.70 16.28
C GLN A 191 -38.54 -31.85 15.01
N GLN A 192 -39.61 -31.68 14.24
CA GLN A 192 -39.65 -30.85 13.03
C GLN A 192 -39.48 -29.37 13.39
N THR A 193 -40.18 -28.86 14.40
CA THR A 193 -40.02 -27.49 14.91
C THR A 193 -38.61 -27.32 15.51
N MET A 194 -38.08 -28.26 16.28
CA MET A 194 -36.68 -28.18 16.75
C MET A 194 -35.68 -28.22 15.59
N GLN A 195 -35.87 -29.05 14.56
CA GLN A 195 -35.01 -29.08 13.38
C GLN A 195 -35.14 -27.79 12.55
N GLN A 196 -36.34 -27.27 12.31
CA GLN A 196 -36.57 -26.01 11.61
C GLN A 196 -35.97 -24.84 12.39
N THR A 197 -36.21 -24.72 13.70
CA THR A 197 -35.60 -23.70 14.56
C THR A 197 -34.08 -23.84 14.60
N MET A 198 -33.53 -25.06 14.64
CA MET A 198 -32.10 -25.31 14.60
C MET A 198 -31.50 -24.90 13.24
N GLN A 199 -32.11 -25.29 12.13
CA GLN A 199 -31.70 -24.91 10.77
C GLN A 199 -31.77 -23.40 10.59
N GLN A 200 -32.88 -22.75 10.94
CA GLN A 200 -33.04 -21.29 10.86
C GLN A 200 -32.01 -20.56 11.74
N THR A 201 -31.79 -21.00 12.98
CA THR A 201 -30.78 -20.40 13.88
C THR A 201 -29.37 -20.56 13.31
N MET A 202 -29.02 -21.74 12.78
CA MET A 202 -27.71 -21.99 12.16
C MET A 202 -27.53 -21.18 10.87
N ILE A 203 -28.55 -21.08 10.02
CA ILE A 203 -28.53 -20.27 8.80
C ILE A 203 -28.36 -18.79 9.13
N VAL A 204 -29.11 -18.25 10.10
CA VAL A 204 -28.98 -16.85 10.53
C VAL A 204 -27.60 -16.58 11.13
N LEU A 205 -27.08 -17.47 11.98
CA LEU A 205 -25.72 -17.34 12.52
C LEU A 205 -24.63 -17.43 11.43
N ALA A 206 -24.77 -18.34 10.47
CA ALA A 206 -23.84 -18.49 9.35
C ALA A 206 -23.88 -17.28 8.41
N LEU A 207 -25.07 -16.73 8.13
CA LEU A 207 -25.23 -15.49 7.35
C LEU A 207 -24.59 -14.29 8.06
N ILE A 208 -24.83 -14.13 9.38
CA ILE A 208 -24.19 -13.07 10.18
C ILE A 208 -22.66 -13.22 10.17
N ALA A 209 -22.13 -14.43 10.41
CA ALA A 209 -20.69 -14.69 10.37
C ALA A 209 -20.08 -14.41 8.98
N THR A 210 -20.80 -14.76 7.91
CA THR A 210 -20.38 -14.52 6.52
C THR A 210 -20.39 -13.02 6.18
N LEU A 211 -21.42 -12.28 6.59
CA LEU A 211 -21.54 -10.84 6.39
C LEU A 211 -20.46 -10.08 7.17
N LEU A 212 -20.24 -10.42 8.44
CA LEU A 212 -19.19 -9.81 9.27
C LEU A 212 -17.79 -10.12 8.74
N GLY A 213 -17.52 -11.39 8.39
CA GLY A 213 -16.24 -11.81 7.82
C GLY A 213 -15.97 -11.16 6.46
N GLY A 214 -16.98 -11.09 5.59
CA GLY A 214 -16.89 -10.44 4.28
C GLY A 214 -16.68 -8.93 4.39
N ALA A 215 -17.41 -8.24 5.28
CA ALA A 215 -17.23 -6.81 5.52
C ALA A 215 -15.84 -6.48 6.10
N LEU A 216 -15.36 -7.29 7.05
CA LEU A 216 -14.03 -7.16 7.64
C LEU A 216 -12.92 -7.41 6.62
N ALA A 217 -13.05 -8.46 5.80
CA ALA A 217 -12.11 -8.78 4.73
C ALA A 217 -12.07 -7.67 3.66
N PHE A 218 -13.23 -7.15 3.23
CA PHE A 218 -13.33 -6.04 2.29
C PHE A 218 -12.68 -4.76 2.85
N TRP A 219 -12.92 -4.44 4.13
CA TRP A 219 -12.33 -3.28 4.80
C TRP A 219 -10.81 -3.38 4.93
N LEU A 220 -10.29 -4.55 5.35
CA LEU A 220 -8.85 -4.83 5.41
C LEU A 220 -8.22 -4.73 4.01
N ALA A 221 -8.76 -5.43 3.02
CA ALA A 221 -8.24 -5.41 1.65
C ALA A 221 -8.25 -4.00 1.05
N ARG A 222 -9.34 -3.24 1.22
CA ARG A 222 -9.46 -1.87 0.72
C ARG A 222 -8.47 -0.92 1.39
N SER A 223 -8.26 -1.02 2.71
CA SER A 223 -7.31 -0.15 3.42
C SER A 223 -5.87 -0.37 2.97
N ILE A 224 -5.42 -1.63 2.92
CA ILE A 224 -4.07 -2.00 2.48
C ILE A 224 -3.85 -1.63 1.00
N ALA A 225 -4.74 -2.06 0.11
CA ALA A 225 -4.59 -1.83 -1.32
C ALA A 225 -4.61 -0.34 -1.70
N THR A 226 -5.40 0.48 -0.99
CA THR A 226 -5.43 1.94 -1.24
C THR A 226 -4.09 2.60 -0.87
N GLY A 227 -3.51 2.25 0.29
CA GLY A 227 -2.22 2.79 0.72
C GLY A 227 -1.07 2.36 -0.21
N VAL A 228 -0.98 1.06 -0.52
CA VAL A 228 0.05 0.52 -1.43
C VAL A 228 -0.08 1.11 -2.84
N ASN A 229 -1.29 1.26 -3.37
CA ASN A 229 -1.47 1.85 -4.70
C ASN A 229 -1.14 3.35 -4.74
N ARG A 230 -1.31 4.11 -3.64
CA ARG A 230 -0.80 5.49 -3.54
C ARG A 230 0.74 5.52 -3.59
N MET A 231 1.43 4.61 -2.90
CA MET A 231 2.90 4.52 -2.97
C MET A 231 3.38 4.15 -4.37
N LYS A 232 2.70 3.19 -5.03
CA LYS A 232 2.98 2.81 -6.41
C LYS A 232 2.90 4.01 -7.38
N ILE A 233 1.86 4.83 -7.26
CA ILE A 233 1.68 6.04 -8.10
C ILE A 233 2.82 7.04 -7.84
N ALA A 234 3.14 7.34 -6.58
CA ALA A 234 4.24 8.26 -6.25
C ALA A 234 5.60 7.75 -6.74
N ALA A 235 5.89 6.46 -6.55
CA ALA A 235 7.10 5.83 -7.09
C ALA A 235 7.18 5.91 -8.63
N GLN A 236 6.03 5.74 -9.31
CA GLN A 236 5.95 5.92 -10.76
C GLN A 236 6.18 7.38 -11.18
N GLY A 237 5.66 8.37 -10.45
CA GLY A 237 5.92 9.79 -10.72
C GLY A 237 7.40 10.16 -10.58
N ILE A 238 8.01 9.78 -9.45
CA ILE A 238 9.46 9.99 -9.20
C ILE A 238 10.30 9.33 -10.29
N ALA A 239 9.94 8.13 -10.75
CA ALA A 239 10.65 7.41 -11.82
C ALA A 239 10.56 8.10 -13.20
N HIS A 240 9.61 9.03 -13.41
CA HIS A 240 9.53 9.88 -14.60
C HIS A 240 10.09 11.29 -14.36
N GLY A 241 10.70 11.56 -13.20
CA GLY A 241 11.25 12.86 -12.81
C GLY A 241 10.22 13.85 -12.24
N ASP A 242 8.96 13.44 -12.07
CA ASP A 242 7.94 14.28 -11.43
C ASP A 242 8.05 14.19 -9.91
N LEU A 243 8.66 15.22 -9.31
CA LEU A 243 8.85 15.35 -7.86
C LEU A 243 7.64 15.97 -7.13
N ALA A 244 6.58 16.39 -7.83
CA ALA A 244 5.39 17.00 -7.23
C ALA A 244 4.41 15.97 -6.62
N GLN A 245 4.92 14.83 -6.13
CA GLN A 245 4.11 13.71 -5.65
C GLN A 245 3.51 13.97 -4.26
N ASN A 246 2.19 14.11 -4.19
CA ASN A 246 1.47 14.18 -2.91
C ASN A 246 1.30 12.78 -2.28
N VAL A 247 2.27 12.37 -1.47
CA VAL A 247 2.25 11.13 -0.67
C VAL A 247 1.38 11.31 0.58
N GLU A 248 0.06 11.44 0.39
CA GLU A 248 -0.89 11.40 1.50
C GLU A 248 -1.33 9.95 1.80
N VAL A 249 -0.78 9.36 2.85
CA VAL A 249 -1.30 8.13 3.48
C VAL A 249 -1.41 8.36 4.98
N ARG A 250 -2.63 8.27 5.50
CA ARG A 250 -2.95 8.43 6.93
C ARG A 250 -3.12 7.04 7.55
N SER A 251 -2.02 6.38 7.89
CA SER A 251 -2.01 5.08 8.56
C SER A 251 -0.98 5.04 9.70
N HIS A 252 -1.20 4.16 10.67
CA HIS A 252 -0.34 3.96 11.85
C HIS A 252 0.27 2.55 11.85
N ASP A 253 0.69 2.12 10.66
CA ASP A 253 1.29 0.82 10.33
C ASP A 253 2.45 1.01 9.32
N GLU A 254 3.03 -0.09 8.85
CA GLU A 254 4.16 -0.12 7.91
C GLU A 254 3.87 0.61 6.58
N ILE A 255 2.59 0.75 6.18
CA ILE A 255 2.21 1.52 4.98
C ILE A 255 2.22 3.03 5.26
N GLY A 256 1.98 3.43 6.51
CA GLY A 256 2.22 4.79 6.99
C GLY A 256 3.72 5.11 7.07
N GLU A 257 4.51 4.23 7.68
CA GLU A 257 5.96 4.39 7.84
C GLU A 257 6.69 4.42 6.47
N MET A 258 6.29 3.55 5.53
CA MET A 258 6.74 3.61 4.14
C MET A 258 6.39 4.95 3.48
N ALA A 259 5.22 5.52 3.78
CA ALA A 259 4.82 6.82 3.24
C ALA A 259 5.61 7.99 3.87
N ASP A 260 6.04 7.89 5.13
CA ASP A 260 7.01 8.83 5.73
C ASP A 260 8.36 8.77 4.99
N SER A 261 8.93 7.57 4.80
CA SER A 261 10.17 7.40 4.04
C SER A 261 10.07 7.92 2.60
N PHE A 262 8.93 7.73 1.93
CA PHE A 262 8.71 8.30 0.59
C PHE A 262 8.65 9.83 0.61
N ARG A 263 8.06 10.47 1.64
CA ARG A 263 8.06 11.93 1.79
C ARG A 263 9.48 12.47 1.98
N GLU A 264 10.31 11.79 2.77
CA GLU A 264 11.73 12.17 2.96
C GLU A 264 12.56 12.05 1.67
N ILE A 265 12.32 11.01 0.87
CA ILE A 265 12.97 10.84 -0.45
C ILE A 265 12.55 11.95 -1.41
N ILE A 266 11.25 12.26 -1.51
CA ILE A 266 10.72 13.33 -2.37
C ILE A 266 11.33 14.68 -1.98
N ALA A 267 11.34 15.02 -0.68
CA ALA A 267 11.90 16.28 -0.19
C ALA A 267 13.40 16.40 -0.49
N TYR A 268 14.17 15.32 -0.29
CA TYR A 268 15.59 15.29 -0.63
C TYR A 268 15.86 15.49 -2.13
N LEU A 269 15.11 14.80 -3.00
CA LEU A 269 15.24 14.98 -4.45
C LEU A 269 14.83 16.39 -4.90
N ALA A 270 13.82 16.99 -4.26
CA ALA A 270 13.41 18.37 -4.54
C ALA A 270 14.53 19.38 -4.20
N THR A 271 15.15 19.28 -3.01
CA THR A 271 16.31 20.12 -2.65
C THR A 271 17.50 19.90 -3.59
N ALA A 272 17.72 18.68 -4.07
CA ALA A 272 18.77 18.40 -5.06
C ALA A 272 18.46 19.02 -6.44
N ALA A 273 17.19 19.06 -6.85
CA ALA A 273 16.76 19.73 -8.08
C ALA A 273 16.88 21.26 -7.97
N GLU A 274 16.46 21.86 -6.86
CA GLU A 274 16.63 23.29 -6.56
C GLU A 274 18.12 23.68 -6.55
N THR A 275 18.97 22.85 -5.93
CA THR A 275 20.44 23.02 -5.95
C THR A 275 20.98 23.02 -7.38
N ALA A 276 20.49 22.11 -8.24
CA ALA A 276 20.89 22.06 -9.64
C ALA A 276 20.46 23.31 -10.43
N GLU A 277 19.27 23.84 -10.15
CA GLU A 277 18.76 25.08 -10.77
C GLU A 277 19.57 26.31 -10.36
N GLN A 278 19.94 26.43 -9.08
CA GLN A 278 20.82 27.51 -8.59
C GLN A 278 22.20 27.49 -9.28
N ILE A 279 22.81 26.30 -9.41
CA ILE A 279 24.09 26.12 -10.11
C ILE A 279 23.95 26.43 -11.61
N ALA A 280 22.84 26.03 -12.25
CA ALA A 280 22.55 26.32 -13.65
C ALA A 280 22.29 27.82 -13.92
N ALA A 281 21.74 28.54 -12.94
CA ALA A 281 21.62 30.01 -12.95
C ALA A 281 22.97 30.72 -12.72
N GLY A 282 24.03 29.99 -12.39
CA GLY A 282 25.37 30.53 -12.14
C GLY A 282 25.66 30.91 -10.69
N ASP A 283 24.78 30.58 -9.74
CA ASP A 283 25.08 30.74 -8.31
C ASP A 283 25.97 29.59 -7.83
N LEU A 284 27.26 29.90 -7.68
CA LEU A 284 28.29 29.00 -7.16
C LEU A 284 28.59 29.27 -5.67
N THR A 285 27.74 30.04 -4.98
CA THR A 285 27.83 30.30 -3.54
C THR A 285 26.97 29.33 -2.70
N VAL A 286 26.04 28.62 -3.35
CA VAL A 286 25.23 27.54 -2.75
C VAL A 286 26.11 26.51 -2.03
N ARG A 287 25.71 26.17 -0.80
CA ARG A 287 26.41 25.18 0.02
C ARG A 287 25.64 23.87 0.02
N VAL A 288 26.27 22.85 -0.56
CA VAL A 288 25.75 21.49 -0.58
C VAL A 288 26.39 20.69 0.55
N GLU A 289 25.59 20.29 1.53
CA GLU A 289 26.00 19.48 2.67
C GLU A 289 25.48 18.04 2.48
N PRO A 290 26.34 17.05 2.18
CA PRO A 290 25.91 15.68 1.96
C PRO A 290 25.34 15.06 3.25
N LYS A 291 24.22 14.35 3.16
CA LYS A 291 23.54 13.75 4.34
C LYS A 291 24.35 12.63 5.02
N SER A 292 25.34 12.07 4.34
CA SER A 292 26.32 11.12 4.90
C SER A 292 27.50 10.91 3.94
N ASP A 293 28.54 10.20 4.39
CA ASP A 293 29.64 9.72 3.54
C ASP A 293 29.19 8.84 2.36
N ARG A 294 27.96 8.29 2.41
CA ARG A 294 27.35 7.47 1.34
C ARG A 294 26.34 8.25 0.48
N ASP A 295 26.18 9.55 0.70
CA ASP A 295 25.34 10.42 -0.12
C ASP A 295 26.06 10.75 -1.44
N THR A 296 26.05 9.82 -2.39
CA THR A 296 26.75 9.96 -3.69
C THR A 296 26.32 11.22 -4.44
N LEU A 297 25.03 11.57 -4.41
CA LEU A 297 24.47 12.70 -5.15
C LEU A 297 24.89 14.03 -4.50
N GLY A 298 24.74 14.16 -3.18
CA GLY A 298 25.17 15.35 -2.43
C GLY A 298 26.68 15.58 -2.52
N ASN A 299 27.49 14.52 -2.42
CA ASN A 299 28.93 14.61 -2.62
C ASN A 299 29.30 15.01 -4.06
N SER A 300 28.57 14.51 -5.08
CA SER A 300 28.79 14.91 -6.48
C SER A 300 28.43 16.38 -6.74
N PHE A 301 27.32 16.86 -6.17
CA PHE A 301 26.94 18.28 -6.24
C PHE A 301 27.97 19.17 -5.54
N ALA A 302 28.43 18.82 -4.34
CA ALA A 302 29.46 19.56 -3.62
C ALA A 302 30.79 19.63 -4.40
N LEU A 303 31.19 18.54 -5.06
CA LEU A 303 32.35 18.51 -5.97
C LEU A 303 32.13 19.38 -7.21
N MET A 304 30.93 19.37 -7.80
CA MET A 304 30.58 20.19 -8.96
C MET A 304 30.67 21.69 -8.64
N VAL A 305 30.08 22.14 -7.53
CA VAL A 305 30.17 23.56 -7.09
C VAL A 305 31.63 23.98 -6.90
N ARG A 306 32.43 23.18 -6.17
CA ARG A 306 33.85 23.47 -5.94
C ARG A 306 34.65 23.54 -7.24
N THR A 307 34.37 22.66 -8.20
CA THR A 307 35.05 22.62 -9.50
C THR A 307 34.68 23.85 -10.35
N LEU A 308 33.39 24.18 -10.46
CA LEU A 308 32.92 25.35 -11.20
C LEU A 308 33.40 26.67 -10.59
N HIS A 309 33.45 26.77 -9.25
CA HIS A 309 34.00 27.95 -8.57
C HIS A 309 35.51 28.10 -8.86
N ALA A 310 36.26 26.99 -8.89
CA ALA A 310 37.67 27.01 -9.23
C ALA A 310 37.91 27.48 -10.67
N THR A 311 37.21 26.92 -11.66
CA THR A 311 37.37 27.32 -13.07
C THR A 311 36.91 28.76 -13.34
N MET A 312 35.87 29.25 -12.65
CA MET A 312 35.50 30.67 -12.70
C MET A 312 36.57 31.59 -12.09
N THR A 313 37.24 31.16 -11.01
CA THR A 313 38.33 31.91 -10.37
C THR A 313 39.57 31.96 -11.28
N GLU A 314 39.92 30.84 -11.89
CA GLU A 314 40.98 30.73 -12.90
C GLU A 314 40.69 31.60 -14.13
N THR A 315 39.48 31.49 -14.70
CA THR A 315 39.03 32.30 -15.85
C THR A 315 39.08 33.80 -15.53
N ARG A 316 38.62 34.21 -14.35
CA ARG A 316 38.70 35.61 -13.91
C ARG A 316 40.15 36.10 -13.79
N THR A 317 41.05 35.24 -13.31
CA THR A 317 42.49 35.54 -13.20
C THR A 317 43.12 35.69 -14.58
N ALA A 318 42.80 34.78 -15.52
CA ALA A 318 43.25 34.86 -16.91
C ALA A 318 42.74 36.11 -17.65
N VAL A 319 41.52 36.58 -17.35
CA VAL A 319 40.99 37.84 -17.90
C VAL A 319 41.73 39.06 -17.34
N ILE A 320 42.11 39.05 -16.06
CA ILE A 320 42.89 40.13 -15.43
C ILE A 320 44.30 40.19 -16.05
N THR A 321 45.03 39.07 -16.12
CA THR A 321 46.37 39.05 -16.69
C THR A 321 46.38 39.35 -18.20
N LEU A 322 45.31 38.99 -18.92
CA LEU A 322 45.11 39.40 -20.33
C LEU A 322 44.87 40.91 -20.47
N ALA A 323 44.16 41.54 -19.53
CA ALA A 323 43.97 43.00 -19.53
C ALA A 323 45.28 43.73 -19.22
N GLU A 324 46.04 43.25 -18.24
CA GLU A 324 47.38 43.76 -17.91
C GLU A 324 48.34 43.62 -19.10
N ALA A 325 48.37 42.45 -19.75
CA ALA A 325 49.19 42.19 -20.93
C ALA A 325 48.78 43.07 -22.13
N LYS A 326 47.48 43.31 -22.34
CA LYS A 326 46.96 44.24 -23.35
C LYS A 326 47.46 45.66 -23.11
N ASP A 327 47.42 46.14 -21.88
CA ASP A 327 47.82 47.52 -21.57
C ASP A 327 49.34 47.70 -21.59
N GLN A 328 50.12 46.67 -21.19
CA GLN A 328 51.57 46.61 -21.45
C GLN A 328 51.89 46.62 -22.95
N PHE A 329 51.17 45.84 -23.77
CA PHE A 329 51.35 45.81 -25.21
C PHE A 329 51.01 47.17 -25.87
N ALA A 330 49.96 47.84 -25.40
CA ALA A 330 49.62 49.19 -25.84
C ALA A 330 50.72 50.21 -25.51
N LEU A 331 51.27 50.18 -24.28
CA LEU A 331 52.40 51.02 -23.89
C LEU A 331 53.66 50.73 -24.72
N GLN A 332 53.94 49.45 -25.01
CA GLN A 332 55.09 49.06 -25.84
C GLN A 332 54.91 49.50 -27.31
N GLN A 333 53.69 49.44 -27.85
CA GLN A 333 53.36 49.96 -29.17
C GLN A 333 53.48 51.50 -29.23
N VAL A 334 53.01 52.21 -28.21
CA VAL A 334 53.16 53.68 -28.12
C VAL A 334 54.64 54.07 -28.00
N ASN A 335 55.41 53.42 -27.13
CA ASN A 335 56.83 53.74 -26.94
C ASN A 335 57.66 53.45 -28.19
N SER A 336 57.40 52.35 -28.91
CA SER A 336 58.09 52.04 -30.17
C SER A 336 57.69 52.99 -31.31
N GLY A 337 56.41 53.36 -31.41
CA GLY A 337 55.94 54.39 -32.35
C GLY A 337 56.50 55.78 -32.04
N ALA A 338 56.56 56.17 -30.76
CA ALA A 338 57.15 57.42 -30.31
C ALA A 338 58.66 57.48 -30.56
N ALA A 339 59.39 56.37 -30.39
CA ALA A 339 60.80 56.26 -30.75
C ALA A 339 61.03 56.43 -32.26
N GLN A 340 60.23 55.76 -33.10
CA GLN A 340 60.24 55.94 -34.56
C GLN A 340 59.93 57.39 -34.95
N GLN A 341 58.96 58.02 -34.28
CA GLN A 341 58.61 59.43 -34.50
C GLN A 341 59.74 60.38 -34.06
N ALA A 342 60.43 60.09 -32.95
CA ALA A 342 61.59 60.86 -32.50
C ALA A 342 62.74 60.79 -33.52
N THR A 343 63.09 59.60 -34.03
CA THR A 343 64.10 59.46 -35.09
C THR A 343 63.69 60.20 -36.37
N ALA A 344 62.41 60.14 -36.77
CA ALA A 344 61.91 60.90 -37.92
C ALA A 344 61.95 62.43 -37.70
N ILE A 345 61.77 62.90 -36.46
CA ILE A 345 61.96 64.31 -36.08
C ILE A 345 63.44 64.69 -36.14
N GLU A 346 64.36 63.86 -35.62
CA GLU A 346 65.81 64.09 -35.70
C GLU A 346 66.31 64.17 -37.14
N GLU A 347 65.87 63.26 -38.02
CA GLU A 347 66.16 63.32 -39.46
C GLU A 347 65.59 64.60 -40.10
N SER A 348 64.36 64.99 -39.75
CA SER A 348 63.71 66.20 -40.26
C SER A 348 64.40 67.49 -39.77
N SER A 349 64.89 67.51 -38.52
CA SER A 349 65.72 68.59 -37.97
C SER A 349 67.07 68.66 -38.69
N ALA A 350 67.75 67.54 -38.90
CA ALA A 350 69.01 67.49 -39.66
C ALA A 350 68.83 67.91 -41.13
N VAL A 351 67.67 67.63 -41.74
CA VAL A 351 67.30 68.19 -43.06
C VAL A 351 67.04 69.69 -42.98
N SER A 352 66.35 70.16 -41.94
CA SER A 352 66.06 71.58 -41.72
C SER A 352 67.35 72.40 -41.53
N ASP A 353 68.32 71.89 -40.77
CA ASP A 353 69.64 72.50 -40.60
C ASP A 353 70.43 72.54 -41.92
N ARG A 354 70.37 71.49 -42.73
CA ARG A 354 70.96 71.49 -44.09
C ARG A 354 70.28 72.52 -44.99
N VAL A 355 68.95 72.68 -44.91
CA VAL A 355 68.20 73.71 -45.66
C VAL A 355 68.56 75.11 -45.17
N ALA A 356 68.68 75.33 -43.87
CA ALA A 356 69.09 76.61 -43.29
C ALA A 356 70.54 76.97 -43.69
N ALA A 357 71.48 76.02 -43.58
CA ALA A 357 72.86 76.19 -44.03
C ALA A 357 72.95 76.44 -45.55
N SER A 358 72.15 75.75 -46.35
CA SER A 358 72.03 75.99 -47.79
C SER A 358 71.48 77.39 -48.11
N ALA A 359 70.44 77.84 -47.39
CA ALA A 359 69.90 79.19 -47.52
C ALA A 359 70.94 80.25 -47.10
N GLN A 360 71.73 79.99 -46.06
CA GLN A 360 72.85 80.85 -45.62
C GLN A 360 73.96 80.92 -46.70
N GLN A 361 74.28 79.81 -47.35
CA GLN A 361 75.20 79.76 -48.49
C GLN A 361 74.63 80.47 -49.73
N MET A 362 73.34 80.35 -50.01
CA MET A 362 72.66 81.08 -51.09
C MET A 362 72.64 82.59 -50.83
N ALA A 363 72.37 83.01 -49.58
CA ALA A 363 72.37 84.42 -49.19
C ALA A 363 73.78 85.05 -49.26
N THR A 364 74.80 84.35 -48.75
CA THR A 364 76.20 84.82 -48.85
C THR A 364 76.72 84.76 -50.29
N GLY A 365 76.35 83.74 -51.07
CA GLY A 365 76.64 83.66 -52.51
C GLY A 365 75.98 84.79 -53.30
N ALA A 366 74.73 85.13 -53.00
CA ALA A 366 74.02 86.26 -53.59
C ALA A 366 74.64 87.61 -53.18
N ALA A 367 75.07 87.77 -51.93
CA ALA A 367 75.80 88.95 -51.46
C ALA A 367 77.16 89.11 -52.19
N LEU A 368 77.93 88.02 -52.32
CA LEU A 368 79.20 88.01 -53.04
C LEU A 368 79.01 88.27 -54.55
N ALA A 369 77.94 87.76 -55.15
CA ALA A 369 77.56 88.05 -56.53
C ALA A 369 77.15 89.52 -56.71
N ALA A 370 76.39 90.09 -55.76
CA ALA A 370 76.04 91.50 -55.75
C ALA A 370 77.26 92.41 -55.55
N GLU A 371 78.23 92.01 -54.73
CA GLU A 371 79.50 92.72 -54.58
C GLU A 371 80.37 92.64 -55.85
N ARG A 372 80.51 91.45 -56.45
CA ARG A 372 81.16 91.28 -57.77
C ARG A 372 80.47 92.15 -58.83
N ALA A 373 79.14 92.22 -58.86
CA ALA A 373 78.40 93.11 -59.75
C ALA A 373 78.65 94.61 -59.46
N ARG A 374 78.79 95.01 -58.18
CA ARG A 374 79.21 96.37 -57.77
C ARG A 374 80.64 96.68 -58.20
N ALA A 375 81.56 95.72 -58.10
CA ALA A 375 82.95 95.83 -58.56
C ALA A 375 83.02 95.98 -60.09
N THR A 376 82.28 95.16 -60.84
CA THR A 376 82.16 95.28 -62.31
C THR A 376 81.51 96.61 -62.73
N ARG A 377 80.53 97.12 -61.98
CA ARG A 377 80.01 98.49 -62.17
C ARG A 377 81.09 99.56 -61.90
N ARG A 378 81.95 99.40 -60.88
CA ARG A 378 83.08 100.30 -60.58
C ARG A 378 84.15 100.27 -61.69
N THR A 379 84.56 99.11 -62.21
CA THR A 379 85.55 99.04 -63.31
C THR A 379 84.98 99.61 -64.61
N ARG A 380 83.71 99.35 -64.94
CA ARG A 380 83.02 99.94 -66.10
C ARG A 380 82.93 101.47 -65.99
N ARG A 381 82.66 102.02 -64.80
CA ARG A 381 82.75 103.48 -64.52
C ARG A 381 84.17 104.03 -64.63
N ARG A 382 85.21 103.26 -64.26
CA ARG A 382 86.62 103.69 -64.36
C ARG A 382 87.10 103.77 -65.82
N ARG A 383 86.72 102.81 -66.69
CA ARG A 383 87.01 102.88 -68.13
C ARG A 383 86.35 104.08 -68.81
N ALA A 384 85.11 104.42 -68.44
CA ALA A 384 84.34 105.53 -69.02
C ALA A 384 84.88 106.95 -68.71
N ARG A 385 85.96 107.09 -67.93
CA ARG A 385 86.49 108.39 -67.46
C ARG A 385 87.90 108.73 -67.94
N ARG A 386 88.46 107.98 -68.91
CA ARG A 386 89.89 108.10 -69.29
C ARG A 386 90.19 108.33 -70.78
N ALA A 387 89.19 108.67 -71.60
CA ALA A 387 89.38 108.93 -73.03
C ALA A 387 88.43 110.03 -73.56
N SER A 388 88.98 111.23 -73.81
CA SER A 388 88.70 112.11 -74.98
C SER A 388 89.12 113.57 -74.74
N PRO A 389 89.96 114.15 -75.60
CA PRO A 389 89.89 115.56 -75.99
C PRO A 389 88.72 115.82 -76.95
N ARG A 390 88.44 117.09 -77.22
CA ARG A 390 87.41 117.63 -78.14
C ARG A 390 88.13 118.45 -79.25
N PRO A 391 87.45 119.11 -80.21
CA PRO A 391 86.35 118.70 -81.10
C PRO A 391 86.61 119.08 -82.59
N SER A 392 85.69 118.75 -83.51
CA SER A 392 85.42 119.55 -84.74
C SER A 392 84.00 119.29 -85.28
N ARG A 393 83.61 119.93 -86.40
CA ARG A 393 82.22 120.08 -86.92
C ARG A 393 81.98 119.32 -88.24
N ALA A 394 80.71 118.95 -88.52
CA ALA A 394 79.91 119.34 -89.71
C ALA A 394 79.00 118.24 -90.36
N SER A 395 77.75 118.64 -90.64
CA SER A 395 76.80 118.23 -91.72
C SER A 395 76.68 116.77 -92.24
N ILE A 396 75.57 116.11 -91.86
CA ILE A 396 74.45 115.60 -92.70
C ILE A 396 74.76 114.86 -94.04
N ALA A 397 74.35 113.59 -94.16
CA ALA A 397 73.51 113.06 -95.28
C ALA A 397 73.02 111.59 -95.10
N SER A 398 71.91 111.28 -95.78
CA SER A 398 71.21 110.00 -96.06
C SER A 398 72.03 108.96 -96.89
N SER A 399 71.71 107.66 -97.05
CA SER A 399 70.66 106.74 -96.54
C SER A 399 70.86 105.28 -97.04
N ALA A 400 70.12 104.29 -96.49
CA ALA A 400 69.74 102.99 -97.10
C ALA A 400 70.87 101.93 -97.30
N ARG A 401 70.64 100.60 -97.43
CA ARG A 401 69.48 99.67 -97.30
C ARG A 401 70.02 98.20 -97.12
N TRP A 402 69.11 97.21 -97.05
CA TRP A 402 69.25 95.76 -97.43
C TRP A 402 69.56 94.67 -96.36
N THR A 403 69.05 93.46 -96.68
CA THR A 403 68.92 92.16 -95.95
C THR A 403 68.76 91.02 -97.01
N PRO A 404 68.54 89.71 -96.74
CA PRO A 404 68.61 88.90 -95.51
C PRO A 404 69.86 87.95 -95.49
N PRO A 405 69.91 86.64 -95.89
CA PRO A 405 68.92 85.64 -96.36
C PRO A 405 68.49 84.59 -95.29
N VAL A 406 68.12 83.34 -95.65
CA VAL A 406 67.02 82.55 -95.05
C VAL A 406 67.14 81.00 -95.24
N THR A 407 66.63 80.17 -94.28
CA THR A 407 66.35 78.69 -94.33
C THR A 407 67.56 77.70 -94.41
N ARG A 408 67.48 76.35 -94.22
CA ARG A 408 66.47 75.28 -93.88
C ARG A 408 67.25 74.10 -93.18
N SER A 409 66.72 73.00 -92.61
CA SER A 409 65.62 72.09 -93.01
C SER A 409 65.08 71.19 -91.86
N ALA A 410 63.86 70.66 -92.10
CA ALA A 410 63.28 69.31 -91.88
C ALA A 410 63.52 68.47 -90.59
N SER A 411 62.58 67.70 -89.98
CA SER A 411 61.14 67.32 -90.13
C SER A 411 60.86 65.83 -90.41
N TRP A 412 59.67 65.36 -89.97
CA TRP A 412 59.13 63.97 -89.95
C TRP A 412 59.80 63.05 -88.91
N ALA A 413 59.13 62.30 -88.01
CA ALA A 413 57.79 61.70 -87.90
C ALA A 413 57.64 60.28 -88.48
N HIS A 414 57.64 59.28 -87.59
CA HIS A 414 56.86 58.04 -87.76
C HIS A 414 56.55 57.34 -86.42
N ALA A 415 55.28 57.30 -86.08
CA ALA A 415 54.64 56.12 -85.49
C ALA A 415 54.18 55.21 -86.69
N PRO A 416 53.58 54.00 -86.53
CA PRO A 416 52.91 53.48 -85.32
C PRO A 416 52.93 51.93 -85.14
N ARG A 417 51.96 51.41 -84.36
CA ARG A 417 51.26 50.11 -84.55
C ARG A 417 52.01 48.80 -84.16
N ARG A 418 51.34 47.74 -83.67
CA ARG A 418 49.95 47.55 -83.14
C ARG A 418 49.75 46.15 -82.51
N SER A 419 48.96 46.07 -81.41
CA SER A 419 47.96 45.01 -81.10
C SER A 419 48.40 43.51 -81.04
N ALA A 420 47.61 42.53 -80.57
CA ALA A 420 46.16 42.50 -80.28
C ALA A 420 45.76 41.41 -79.26
N THR A 421 44.59 41.60 -78.60
CA THR A 421 43.64 40.55 -78.09
C THR A 421 44.15 39.56 -77.02
N SER A 422 43.35 38.90 -76.15
CA SER A 422 41.88 38.78 -75.85
C SER A 422 41.72 38.10 -74.46
N TRP A 423 40.60 38.02 -73.72
CA TRP A 423 39.18 38.43 -73.83
C TRP A 423 38.59 38.52 -72.38
N ARG A 424 37.74 39.49 -72.00
CA ARG A 424 36.25 39.58 -72.12
C ARG A 424 35.43 38.90 -70.97
N ARG A 425 34.77 39.75 -70.14
CA ARG A 425 33.69 39.44 -69.16
C ARG A 425 34.15 38.68 -67.89
N SER A 426 33.44 38.70 -66.75
CA SER A 426 32.02 39.04 -66.48
C SER A 426 31.75 39.86 -65.18
N THR A 427 30.46 39.93 -64.81
CA THR A 427 29.78 40.60 -63.67
C THR A 427 30.23 40.05 -62.29
N THR A 428 29.90 40.62 -61.11
CA THR A 428 28.55 40.99 -60.62
C THR A 428 28.55 41.92 -59.39
N SER A 429 27.40 42.57 -59.14
CA SER A 429 27.08 43.49 -58.04
C SER A 429 26.61 42.81 -56.73
N PRO A 430 26.52 43.53 -55.59
CA PRO A 430 26.15 42.96 -54.29
C PRO A 430 24.63 42.92 -53.98
N ARG A 431 24.22 41.86 -53.27
CA ARG A 431 23.01 41.70 -52.42
C ARG A 431 23.41 40.72 -51.30
N ARG A 432 23.06 40.84 -50.00
CA ARG A 432 22.03 41.56 -49.22
C ARG A 432 20.59 40.99 -49.26
N ARG A 433 20.25 40.36 -48.13
CA ARG A 433 18.92 40.11 -47.49
C ARG A 433 17.99 39.00 -47.99
N THR A 434 17.33 38.39 -46.98
CA THR A 434 16.00 37.71 -46.96
C THR A 434 15.79 36.44 -47.81
N SER A 435 15.02 35.43 -47.38
CA SER A 435 14.46 35.07 -46.05
C SER A 435 13.84 33.66 -46.12
N SER A 436 13.47 33.11 -44.95
CA SER A 436 12.31 32.20 -44.76
C SER A 436 12.13 31.01 -45.71
N ARG A 437 12.45 29.81 -45.21
CA ARG A 437 11.39 28.84 -44.88
C ARG A 437 11.78 28.00 -43.67
#